data_AF-A0A8S2GI05-F1
#
_entry.id   AF-A0A8S2GI05-F1
#
_cell.length_a   1.000
_cell.length_b   1.000
_cell.length_c   1.000
_cell.angle_alpha   90.00
_cell.angle_beta   90.00
_cell.angle_gamma   90.00
#
_symmetry.space_group_name_H-M   'P 1'
#
loop_
_entity.id
_entity.type
_entity.pdbx_description
1 polymer ?
#
loop_
_entity_poly.entity_id
_entity_poly.type
_entity_poly.pdbx_seq_one_letter_code
_entity_poly.pdbx_strand_id
1 'polypeptide(L)'
;MVIYTAIVTHFILFYSIFDVYFTSPLTHGMPPHRSTTIPPSKRLVLIVADGLRADKFYDFKYAPYLHSIINNQPSISGISHTRVPTESRPGHVAIISGFYEDISAVTRGWKENPIEFDSVFNRSLSTFGFGSPDIVPMFKRGLTYEHFYLECYDHEREEFGRNNSYELDLWVEEKFKEFLLNKSNSYKQELDQSGIVFFFHLLGIDTNGHSHKPWSFNYLQNIQIVDEIVQRLVILIESYYSHDQKTTYLFTSDHGMTDWGSHGSGDDTETLTPVVLWGSGIHQTRKNIHVEQADLCPLMAYLLGLEYPVNSVGQLPVDYLYPTDEHLLKAYLQNARQLLEQVHVQKQELMKRLINFKIYPLLTDDDENIFFTQMDRLLKTGG
;
A
#
# COMPACT_ATOMS: atom_id res chain seq x y z
N MET A 1 47.52 -23.65 12.98
CA MET A 1 46.13 -24.11 13.19
C MET A 1 45.23 -22.98 13.67
N VAL A 2 45.57 -22.27 14.76
CA VAL A 2 44.75 -21.16 15.32
C VAL A 2 44.43 -20.05 14.30
N ILE A 3 45.41 -19.59 13.52
CA ILE A 3 45.20 -18.55 12.50
C ILE A 3 44.22 -19.01 11.41
N TYR A 4 44.35 -20.25 10.95
CA TYR A 4 43.45 -20.82 9.94
C TYR A 4 42.02 -20.92 10.47
N THR A 5 41.84 -21.44 11.69
CA THR A 5 40.52 -21.51 12.33
C THR A 5 39.92 -20.11 12.52
N ALA A 6 40.71 -19.13 12.96
CA ALA A 6 40.26 -17.76 13.11
C ALA A 6 39.77 -17.17 11.77
N ILE A 7 40.55 -17.34 10.69
CA ILE A 7 40.17 -16.87 9.35
C ILE A 7 38.86 -17.53 8.89
N VAL A 8 38.73 -18.84 9.01
CA VAL A 8 37.51 -19.57 8.62
C VAL A 8 36.30 -19.10 9.42
N THR A 9 36.43 -18.94 10.74
CA THR A 9 35.33 -18.43 11.58
C THR A 9 34.91 -17.02 11.15
N HIS A 10 35.84 -16.13 10.83
CA HIS A 10 35.49 -14.78 10.36
C HIS A 10 34.80 -14.81 9.00
N PHE A 11 35.21 -15.69 8.07
CA PHE A 11 34.50 -15.87 6.81
C PHE A 11 33.08 -16.41 7.00
N ILE A 12 32.87 -17.35 7.92
CA ILE A 12 31.52 -17.86 8.25
C ILE A 12 30.66 -16.75 8.85
N LEU A 13 31.18 -16.00 9.83
CA LEU A 13 30.44 -14.90 10.45
C LEU A 13 30.12 -13.79 9.43
N PHE A 14 31.10 -13.42 8.60
CA PHE A 14 30.89 -12.45 7.52
C PHE A 14 29.81 -12.92 6.53
N TYR A 15 29.88 -14.17 6.06
CA TYR A 15 28.87 -14.72 5.16
C TYR A 15 27.49 -14.82 5.81
N SER A 16 27.42 -15.11 7.10
CA SER A 16 26.15 -15.19 7.84
C SER A 16 25.40 -13.86 7.85
N ILE A 17 26.11 -12.72 7.83
CA ILE A 17 25.48 -11.39 7.68
C ILE A 17 24.76 -11.29 6.33
N PHE A 18 25.36 -11.78 5.23
CA PHE A 18 24.71 -11.76 3.92
C PHE A 18 23.53 -12.74 3.84
N ASP A 19 23.68 -13.94 4.40
CA ASP A 19 22.58 -14.93 4.41
C ASP A 19 21.37 -14.45 5.23
N VAL A 20 21.61 -13.74 6.35
CA VAL A 20 20.54 -13.24 7.23
C VAL A 20 19.92 -11.94 6.72
N TYR A 21 20.70 -11.00 6.18
CA TYR A 21 20.24 -9.64 5.86
C TYR A 21 20.14 -9.32 4.36
N PHE A 22 20.52 -10.22 3.47
CA PHE A 22 20.48 -9.99 2.02
C PHE A 22 19.75 -11.11 1.26
N THR A 23 18.83 -11.81 1.92
CA THR A 23 17.95 -12.80 1.29
C THR A 23 16.62 -12.13 0.97
N SER A 24 16.19 -12.20 -0.30
CA SER A 24 14.93 -11.58 -0.72
C SER A 24 13.74 -12.21 0.06
N PRO A 25 12.80 -11.39 0.55
CA PRO A 25 11.57 -11.90 1.15
C PRO A 25 10.58 -12.44 0.10
N LEU A 26 10.84 -12.17 -1.19
CA LEU A 26 9.95 -12.53 -2.28
C LEU A 26 10.07 -14.01 -2.61
N THR A 27 8.92 -14.68 -2.59
CA THR A 27 8.74 -16.04 -3.08
C THR A 27 7.84 -16.03 -4.32
N HIS A 28 7.96 -17.08 -5.15
CA HIS A 28 7.21 -17.19 -6.40
C HIS A 28 6.49 -18.53 -6.50
N GLY A 29 5.48 -18.60 -7.37
CA GLY A 29 4.75 -19.83 -7.67
C GLY A 29 3.62 -20.18 -6.70
N MET A 30 3.30 -19.28 -5.77
CA MET A 30 2.15 -19.44 -4.88
C MET A 30 0.83 -19.26 -5.64
N PRO A 31 -0.19 -20.11 -5.39
CA PRO A 31 -1.52 -19.88 -5.91
C PRO A 31 -2.13 -18.63 -5.23
N PRO A 32 -2.84 -17.78 -5.99
CA PRO A 32 -3.56 -16.66 -5.40
C PRO A 32 -4.89 -17.11 -4.78
N HIS A 33 -5.28 -16.49 -3.68
CA HIS A 33 -6.58 -16.67 -3.03
C HIS A 33 -7.46 -15.42 -3.21
N ARG A 34 -8.68 -15.62 -3.74
CA ARG A 34 -9.66 -14.54 -3.93
C ARG A 34 -10.25 -14.10 -2.59
N SER A 35 -10.23 -12.79 -2.31
CA SER A 35 -10.76 -12.20 -1.08
C SER A 35 -12.26 -12.43 -0.91
N THR A 36 -13.08 -11.96 -1.86
CA THR A 36 -14.53 -12.13 -1.85
C THR A 36 -15.09 -12.14 -3.27
N THR A 37 -16.21 -12.82 -3.49
CA THR A 37 -16.98 -12.76 -4.74
C THR A 37 -18.05 -11.67 -4.72
N ILE A 38 -18.27 -11.04 -3.58
CA ILE A 38 -19.23 -9.95 -3.38
C ILE A 38 -18.43 -8.75 -2.88
N PRO A 39 -17.74 -8.03 -3.78
CA PRO A 39 -16.91 -6.90 -3.38
C PRO A 39 -17.78 -5.78 -2.79
N PRO A 40 -17.33 -5.13 -1.70
CA PRO A 40 -18.00 -3.93 -1.18
C PRO A 40 -18.09 -2.81 -2.22
N SER A 41 -17.12 -2.72 -3.14
CA SER A 41 -16.95 -1.57 -4.03
C SER A 41 -16.60 -1.99 -5.45
N LYS A 42 -16.98 -1.18 -6.43
CA LYS A 42 -16.55 -1.39 -7.83
C LYS A 42 -15.19 -0.76 -8.10
N ARG A 43 -14.90 0.35 -7.42
CA ARG A 43 -13.81 1.26 -7.74
C ARG A 43 -13.12 1.68 -6.45
N LEU A 44 -11.80 1.70 -6.47
CA LEU A 44 -10.98 2.21 -5.38
C LEU A 44 -10.20 3.44 -5.87
N VAL A 45 -10.17 4.47 -5.04
CA VAL A 45 -9.36 5.66 -5.26
C VAL A 45 -8.31 5.72 -4.16
N LEU A 46 -7.08 5.38 -4.51
CA LEU A 46 -5.92 5.48 -3.62
C LEU A 46 -5.23 6.82 -3.84
N ILE A 47 -5.13 7.62 -2.77
CA ILE A 47 -4.44 8.90 -2.76
C ILE A 47 -3.32 8.82 -1.73
N VAL A 48 -2.08 8.95 -2.19
CA VAL A 48 -0.90 8.96 -1.33
C VAL A 48 -0.27 10.34 -1.38
N ALA A 49 -0.24 11.00 -0.22
CA ALA A 49 0.35 12.32 -0.03
C ALA A 49 1.74 12.15 0.57
N ASP A 50 2.76 12.03 -0.30
CA ASP A 50 4.13 11.64 0.04
C ASP A 50 4.72 12.53 1.14
N GLY A 51 5.35 11.91 2.15
CA GLY A 51 6.00 12.60 3.27
C GLY A 51 5.07 13.33 4.25
N LEU A 52 3.76 13.05 4.23
CA LEU A 52 2.78 13.64 5.16
C LEU A 52 2.85 12.99 6.55
N ARG A 53 3.28 13.78 7.54
CA ARG A 53 3.28 13.37 8.95
C ARG A 53 1.87 13.31 9.54
N ALA A 54 1.58 12.27 10.31
CA ALA A 54 0.30 12.15 11.01
C ALA A 54 0.04 13.31 12.00
N ASP A 55 1.05 13.77 12.75
CA ASP A 55 0.88 14.85 13.73
C ASP A 55 0.47 16.18 13.08
N LYS A 56 0.93 16.46 11.86
CA LYS A 56 0.53 17.65 11.08
C LYS A 56 -0.83 17.48 10.43
N PHE A 57 -1.13 16.29 9.92
CA PHE A 57 -2.44 15.99 9.35
C PHE A 57 -3.55 16.20 10.40
N TYR A 58 -3.41 15.61 11.59
CA TYR A 58 -4.45 15.66 12.64
C TYR A 58 -4.59 17.02 13.34
N ASP A 59 -3.79 18.01 12.98
CA ASP A 59 -4.10 19.41 13.25
C ASP A 59 -5.14 19.91 12.23
N PHE A 60 -6.40 19.87 12.64
CA PHE A 60 -7.60 20.05 11.79
C PHE A 60 -7.57 21.26 10.84
N LYS A 61 -6.81 22.32 11.16
CA LYS A 61 -6.72 23.54 10.34
C LYS A 61 -6.04 23.31 8.97
N TYR A 62 -5.27 22.23 8.83
CA TYR A 62 -4.49 21.97 7.62
C TYR A 62 -5.18 21.02 6.65
N ALA A 63 -6.19 20.26 7.08
CA ALA A 63 -6.94 19.35 6.20
C ALA A 63 -8.46 19.40 6.47
N PRO A 64 -9.12 20.56 6.34
CA PRO A 64 -10.52 20.74 6.72
C PRO A 64 -11.49 19.82 5.96
N TYR A 65 -11.27 19.53 4.68
CA TYR A 65 -12.12 18.63 3.91
C TYR A 65 -12.04 17.20 4.43
N LEU A 66 -10.84 16.62 4.56
CA LEU A 66 -10.66 15.27 5.09
C LEU A 66 -11.16 15.15 6.53
N HIS A 67 -10.99 16.17 7.37
CA HIS A 67 -11.58 16.19 8.71
C HIS A 67 -13.11 16.28 8.67
N SER A 68 -13.69 16.96 7.67
CA SER A 68 -15.14 16.94 7.47
C SER A 68 -15.65 15.54 7.12
N ILE A 69 -14.89 14.77 6.33
CA ILE A 69 -15.20 13.36 6.03
C ILE A 69 -15.18 12.52 7.31
N ILE A 70 -14.11 12.65 8.11
CA ILE A 70 -13.95 11.94 9.40
C ILE A 70 -15.10 12.25 10.37
N ASN A 71 -15.63 13.47 10.34
CA ASN A 71 -16.60 13.93 11.33
C ASN A 71 -18.06 13.79 10.89
N ASN A 72 -18.35 13.82 9.59
CA ASN A 72 -19.72 14.00 9.10
C ASN A 72 -20.27 12.79 8.32
N GLN A 73 -19.47 11.76 8.05
CA GLN A 73 -19.93 10.55 7.36
C GLN A 73 -19.23 9.27 7.86
N PRO A 74 -19.79 8.08 7.56
CA PRO A 74 -19.12 6.82 7.82
C PRO A 74 -17.72 6.79 7.23
N SER A 75 -16.73 6.61 8.10
CA SER A 75 -15.31 6.69 7.75
C SER A 75 -14.47 5.96 8.79
N ILE A 76 -13.35 5.41 8.35
CA ILE A 76 -12.35 4.79 9.22
C ILE A 76 -11.11 5.68 9.17
N SER A 77 -10.62 6.15 10.32
CA SER A 77 -9.45 7.01 10.38
C SER A 77 -8.52 6.67 11.54
N GLY A 78 -7.22 6.84 11.33
CA GLY A 78 -6.22 6.59 12.37
C GLY A 78 -4.79 6.67 11.85
N ILE A 79 -3.94 5.82 12.39
CA ILE A 79 -2.52 5.74 12.05
C ILE A 79 -2.25 4.50 11.22
N SER A 80 -1.56 4.68 10.11
CA SER A 80 -0.83 3.65 9.40
C SER A 80 0.64 3.71 9.84
N HIS A 81 1.18 2.62 10.36
CA HIS A 81 2.56 2.55 10.81
C HIS A 81 3.45 1.95 9.71
N THR A 82 4.31 2.78 9.12
CA THR A 82 5.32 2.32 8.13
C THR A 82 6.55 1.74 8.85
N ARG A 83 7.40 1.03 8.10
CA ARG A 83 8.63 0.42 8.62
C ARG A 83 9.85 1.05 7.99
N VAL A 84 10.98 0.90 8.68
CA VAL A 84 12.27 1.28 8.13
C VAL A 84 12.65 0.38 6.96
N PRO A 85 13.30 0.91 5.91
CA PRO A 85 13.59 2.34 5.73
C PRO A 85 12.35 3.12 5.29
N THR A 86 12.11 4.27 5.93
CA THR A 86 11.00 5.19 5.62
C THR A 86 11.33 6.01 4.38
N GLU A 87 11.46 5.33 3.25
CA GLU A 87 11.73 5.89 1.92
C GLU A 87 10.49 5.71 1.05
N SER A 88 10.30 6.58 0.05
CA SER A 88 9.03 6.63 -0.68
C SER A 88 8.69 5.29 -1.34
N ARG A 89 9.67 4.65 -2.00
CA ARG A 89 9.46 3.37 -2.67
C ARG A 89 9.07 2.23 -1.68
N PRO A 90 9.86 1.91 -0.64
CA PRO A 90 9.47 0.92 0.36
C PRO A 90 8.08 1.16 0.96
N GLY A 91 7.72 2.42 1.25
CA GLY A 91 6.39 2.76 1.76
C GLY A 91 5.28 2.47 0.75
N HIS A 92 5.46 2.85 -0.51
CA HIS A 92 4.51 2.53 -1.59
C HIS A 92 4.37 1.02 -1.83
N VAL A 93 5.47 0.27 -1.77
CA VAL A 93 5.45 -1.20 -1.89
C VAL A 93 4.69 -1.83 -0.72
N ALA A 94 4.88 -1.34 0.50
CA ALA A 94 4.10 -1.80 1.66
C ALA A 94 2.60 -1.53 1.47
N ILE A 95 2.21 -0.32 1.06
CA ILE A 95 0.79 0.03 0.84
C ILE A 95 0.17 -0.86 -0.25
N ILE A 96 0.81 -0.96 -1.41
CA ILE A 96 0.17 -1.47 -2.65
C ILE A 96 0.41 -2.97 -2.85
N SER A 97 1.54 -3.49 -2.36
CA SER A 97 1.94 -4.90 -2.50
C SER A 97 1.92 -5.68 -1.18
N GLY A 98 1.89 -4.98 -0.04
CA GLY A 98 1.66 -5.59 1.26
C GLY A 98 2.89 -6.26 1.87
N PHE A 99 4.10 -5.92 1.42
CA PHE A 99 5.35 -6.40 2.01
C PHE A 99 6.37 -5.29 2.18
N TYR A 100 7.34 -5.55 3.04
CA TYR A 100 8.42 -4.61 3.35
C TYR A 100 9.64 -4.99 2.53
N GLU A 101 10.12 -4.09 1.67
CA GLU A 101 11.33 -4.33 0.89
C GLU A 101 12.55 -4.45 1.83
N ASP A 102 13.46 -5.36 1.48
CA ASP A 102 14.67 -5.63 2.25
C ASP A 102 15.85 -4.72 1.82
N ILE A 103 16.83 -4.58 2.70
CA ILE A 103 18.09 -3.82 2.57
C ILE A 103 18.86 -4.23 1.32
N SER A 104 18.66 -5.44 0.78
CA SER A 104 19.26 -5.87 -0.48
C SER A 104 18.99 -4.91 -1.66
N ALA A 105 17.86 -4.18 -1.66
CA ALA A 105 17.55 -3.15 -2.65
C ALA A 105 18.34 -1.83 -2.47
N VAL A 106 18.97 -1.59 -1.30
CA VAL A 106 19.92 -0.46 -1.07
C VAL A 106 21.06 -0.48 -2.08
N THR A 107 21.49 -1.66 -2.53
CA THR A 107 22.61 -1.80 -3.48
C THR A 107 22.35 -1.10 -4.84
N ARG A 108 21.10 -0.73 -5.13
CA ARG A 108 20.69 0.03 -6.33
C ARG A 108 20.09 1.40 -6.00
N GLY A 109 20.31 1.90 -4.79
CA GLY A 109 19.80 3.19 -4.32
C GLY A 109 18.27 3.29 -4.37
N TRP A 110 17.57 2.16 -4.18
CA TRP A 110 16.11 2.08 -4.22
C TRP A 110 15.46 2.52 -5.55
N LYS A 111 16.23 2.65 -6.64
CA LYS A 111 15.67 3.11 -7.92
C LYS A 111 15.02 1.98 -8.74
N GLU A 112 15.48 0.74 -8.59
CA GLU A 112 14.94 -0.41 -9.32
C GLU A 112 14.93 -1.69 -8.48
N ASN A 113 13.80 -2.40 -8.42
CA ASN A 113 13.80 -3.80 -7.99
C ASN A 113 14.25 -4.68 -9.18
N PRO A 114 15.27 -5.53 -9.00
CA PRO A 114 15.57 -6.57 -9.97
C PRO A 114 14.56 -7.73 -9.94
N ILE A 115 13.69 -7.81 -8.92
CA ILE A 115 12.75 -8.91 -8.69
C ILE A 115 11.32 -8.42 -8.92
N GLU A 116 10.56 -9.13 -9.76
CA GLU A 116 9.14 -8.87 -9.97
C GLU A 116 8.35 -9.22 -8.71
N PHE A 117 7.37 -8.40 -8.35
CA PHE A 117 6.46 -8.67 -7.24
C PHE A 117 5.03 -8.37 -7.64
N ASP A 118 4.11 -9.05 -6.98
CA ASP A 118 2.69 -8.92 -7.21
C ASP A 118 2.07 -7.81 -6.34
N SER A 119 1.01 -7.17 -6.83
CA SER A 119 0.40 -6.02 -6.16
C SER A 119 -1.08 -5.91 -6.42
N VAL A 120 -1.79 -5.09 -5.63
CA VAL A 120 -3.21 -4.79 -5.86
C VAL A 120 -3.46 -4.26 -7.27
N PHE A 121 -2.50 -3.52 -7.85
CA PHE A 121 -2.64 -2.98 -9.20
C PHE A 121 -2.53 -4.07 -10.27
N ASN A 122 -1.68 -5.07 -10.06
CA ASN A 122 -1.57 -6.24 -10.96
C ASN A 122 -2.79 -7.16 -10.86
N ARG A 123 -3.46 -7.16 -9.70
CA ARG A 123 -4.67 -7.94 -9.44
C ARG A 123 -5.96 -7.22 -9.83
N SER A 124 -5.90 -5.92 -10.09
CA SER A 124 -7.06 -5.13 -10.51
C SER A 124 -7.37 -5.40 -11.99
N LEU A 125 -8.61 -5.10 -12.40
CA LEU A 125 -8.99 -5.18 -13.80
C LEU A 125 -8.32 -4.07 -14.62
N SER A 126 -8.21 -2.87 -14.05
CA SER A 126 -7.54 -1.73 -14.66
C SER A 126 -7.07 -0.74 -13.61
N THR A 127 -5.91 -0.14 -13.85
CA THR A 127 -5.30 0.88 -12.98
C THR A 127 -5.02 2.16 -13.76
N PHE A 128 -5.54 3.28 -13.25
CA PHE A 128 -5.32 4.63 -13.79
C PHE A 128 -4.47 5.42 -12.81
N GLY A 129 -3.18 5.63 -13.12
CA GLY A 129 -2.19 6.22 -12.22
C GLY A 129 -1.67 7.58 -12.69
N PHE A 130 -1.52 8.52 -11.77
CA PHE A 130 -1.05 9.89 -12.03
C PHE A 130 -0.07 10.34 -10.95
N GLY A 131 1.08 10.93 -11.34
CA GLY A 131 2.07 11.46 -10.40
C GLY A 131 3.53 11.23 -10.80
N SER A 132 4.38 10.90 -9.82
CA SER A 132 5.84 10.83 -10.02
C SER A 132 6.24 9.72 -10.99
N PRO A 133 7.18 10.00 -11.93
CA PRO A 133 7.75 8.98 -12.81
C PRO A 133 8.56 7.91 -12.07
N ASP A 134 9.00 8.17 -10.82
CA ASP A 134 9.73 7.20 -10.00
C ASP A 134 8.79 6.24 -9.24
N ILE A 135 7.54 6.65 -8.99
CA ILE A 135 6.57 5.88 -8.20
C ILE A 135 5.52 5.20 -9.08
N VAL A 136 4.81 5.97 -9.91
CA VAL A 136 3.62 5.50 -10.63
C VAL A 136 3.91 4.31 -11.56
N PRO A 137 5.01 4.27 -12.32
CA PRO A 137 5.31 3.16 -13.21
C PRO A 137 5.84 1.90 -12.52
N MET A 138 6.22 1.96 -11.23
CA MET A 138 6.96 0.86 -10.60
C MET A 138 6.16 -0.45 -10.51
N PHE A 139 4.82 -0.34 -10.40
CA PHE A 139 3.89 -1.46 -10.29
C PHE A 139 3.46 -2.03 -11.64
N LYS A 140 3.89 -1.42 -12.75
CA LYS A 140 3.51 -1.80 -14.13
C LYS A 140 4.28 -3.03 -14.67
N ARG A 141 4.83 -3.89 -13.80
CA ARG A 141 5.65 -5.04 -14.19
C ARG A 141 4.87 -6.33 -13.98
N GLY A 142 4.99 -7.27 -14.92
CA GLY A 142 4.29 -8.55 -14.92
C GLY A 142 2.88 -8.50 -15.54
N LEU A 143 2.63 -9.43 -16.46
CA LEU A 143 1.32 -9.82 -17.02
C LEU A 143 0.48 -8.68 -17.64
N THR A 144 0.86 -8.29 -18.87
CA THR A 144 0.13 -7.47 -19.86
C THR A 144 0.03 -5.97 -19.59
N TYR A 145 0.59 -5.16 -20.49
CA TYR A 145 0.60 -3.70 -20.42
C TYR A 145 -0.77 -3.02 -20.62
N GLU A 146 -1.79 -3.79 -21.01
CA GLU A 146 -3.07 -3.26 -21.49
C GLU A 146 -4.02 -2.80 -20.37
N HIS A 147 -3.81 -3.25 -19.12
CA HIS A 147 -4.65 -2.86 -17.98
C HIS A 147 -4.19 -1.59 -17.24
N PHE A 148 -3.15 -0.90 -17.72
CA PHE A 148 -2.60 0.29 -17.08
C PHE A 148 -2.71 1.53 -17.98
N TYR A 149 -3.33 2.59 -17.47
CA TYR A 149 -3.19 3.95 -17.97
C TYR A 149 -2.36 4.76 -16.97
N LEU A 150 -1.16 5.19 -17.35
CA LEU A 150 -0.27 5.94 -16.47
C LEU A 150 0.13 7.26 -17.12
N GLU A 151 0.06 8.35 -16.38
CA GLU A 151 0.51 9.67 -16.81
C GLU A 151 1.42 10.27 -15.72
N CYS A 152 2.65 10.58 -16.09
CA CYS A 152 3.66 11.12 -15.18
C CYS A 152 4.18 12.46 -15.69
N TYR A 153 4.55 13.35 -14.77
CA TYR A 153 5.31 14.55 -15.14
C TYR A 153 6.78 14.19 -15.42
N ASP A 154 7.51 15.07 -16.10
CA ASP A 154 8.94 14.85 -16.40
C ASP A 154 9.79 14.89 -15.12
N HIS A 155 10.83 14.05 -15.01
CA HIS A 155 11.74 14.06 -13.85
C HIS A 155 12.36 15.44 -13.58
N GLU A 156 12.63 16.23 -14.63
CA GLU A 156 13.18 17.59 -14.47
C GLU A 156 12.25 18.49 -13.64
N ARG A 157 10.93 18.28 -13.69
CA ARG A 157 9.96 19.07 -12.93
C ARG A 157 10.05 18.85 -11.41
N GLU A 158 10.54 17.69 -10.96
CA GLU A 158 10.78 17.45 -9.53
C GLU A 158 11.92 18.33 -9.01
N GLU A 159 12.96 18.55 -9.82
CA GLU A 159 14.09 19.42 -9.47
C GLU A 159 13.71 20.91 -9.54
N PHE A 160 13.01 21.33 -10.60
CA PHE A 160 12.53 22.71 -10.75
C PHE A 160 11.43 23.08 -9.74
N GLY A 161 10.64 22.09 -9.31
CA GLY A 161 9.51 22.26 -8.41
C GLY A 161 9.88 22.61 -6.96
N ARG A 162 11.14 22.51 -6.54
CA ARG A 162 11.54 22.67 -5.11
C ARG A 162 11.10 23.98 -4.44
N ASN A 163 10.89 25.06 -5.20
CA ASN A 163 10.40 26.33 -4.67
C ASN A 163 8.86 26.43 -4.64
N ASN A 164 8.15 25.68 -5.50
CA ASN A 164 6.69 25.65 -5.62
C ASN A 164 6.20 24.19 -5.74
N SER A 165 6.58 23.32 -4.82
CA SER A 165 6.43 21.87 -5.01
C SER A 165 4.97 21.40 -5.15
N TYR A 166 4.03 22.19 -4.61
CA TYR A 166 2.59 21.97 -4.78
C TYR A 166 2.12 22.02 -6.24
N GLU A 167 2.90 22.60 -7.17
CA GLU A 167 2.59 22.59 -8.60
C GLU A 167 2.56 21.17 -9.19
N LEU A 168 3.34 20.24 -8.63
CA LEU A 168 3.30 18.83 -9.03
C LEU A 168 1.98 18.18 -8.62
N ASP A 169 1.45 18.53 -7.44
CA ASP A 169 0.16 18.03 -6.97
C ASP A 169 -0.99 18.60 -7.82
N LEU A 170 -0.92 19.89 -8.19
CA LEU A 170 -1.87 20.51 -9.10
C LEU A 170 -1.82 19.91 -10.51
N TRP A 171 -0.64 19.54 -10.99
CA TRP A 171 -0.48 18.84 -12.26
C TRP A 171 -1.23 17.51 -12.26
N VAL A 172 -1.18 16.74 -11.17
CA VAL A 172 -1.90 15.47 -11.03
C VAL A 172 -3.40 15.69 -11.15
N GLU A 173 -3.93 16.70 -10.47
CA GLU A 173 -5.35 17.09 -10.57
C GLU A 173 -5.73 17.48 -12.00
N GLU A 174 -4.91 18.32 -12.65
CA GLU A 174 -5.13 18.79 -14.02
C GLU A 174 -5.15 17.63 -15.02
N LYS A 175 -4.18 16.70 -14.93
CA LYS A 175 -4.12 15.55 -15.83
C LYS A 175 -5.27 14.59 -15.64
N PHE A 176 -5.74 14.41 -14.42
CA PHE A 176 -6.94 13.62 -14.20
C PHE A 176 -8.18 14.28 -14.81
N LYS A 177 -8.33 15.61 -14.68
CA LYS A 177 -9.41 16.37 -15.36
C LYS A 177 -9.34 16.21 -16.86
N GLU A 178 -8.17 16.39 -17.46
CA GLU A 178 -7.95 16.20 -18.90
C GLU A 178 -8.29 14.77 -19.33
N PHE A 179 -7.89 13.76 -18.54
CA PHE A 179 -8.22 12.37 -18.80
C PHE A 179 -9.74 12.15 -18.85
N LEU A 180 -10.47 12.63 -17.84
CA LEU A 180 -11.93 12.50 -17.81
C LEU A 180 -12.61 13.19 -18.99
N LEU A 181 -12.15 14.38 -19.38
CA LEU A 181 -12.75 15.15 -20.48
C LEU A 181 -12.42 14.59 -21.87
N ASN A 182 -11.17 14.19 -22.09
CA ASN A 182 -10.65 13.96 -23.43
C ASN A 182 -10.39 12.48 -23.74
N LYS A 183 -10.13 11.66 -22.73
CA LYS A 183 -9.65 10.27 -22.90
C LYS A 183 -10.60 9.22 -22.34
N SER A 184 -11.47 9.55 -21.38
CA SER A 184 -12.34 8.58 -20.71
C SER A 184 -13.25 7.79 -21.67
N ASN A 185 -13.69 8.39 -22.79
CA ASN A 185 -14.46 7.68 -23.81
C ASN A 185 -13.71 6.51 -24.45
N SER A 186 -12.38 6.64 -24.61
CA SER A 186 -11.53 5.56 -25.14
C SER A 186 -11.35 4.41 -24.15
N TYR A 187 -11.54 4.68 -22.85
CA TYR A 187 -11.44 3.70 -21.76
C TYR A 187 -12.82 3.35 -21.16
N LYS A 188 -13.90 3.62 -21.90
CA LYS A 188 -15.26 3.50 -21.34
C LYS A 188 -15.59 2.06 -20.97
N GLN A 189 -15.08 1.09 -21.74
CA GLN A 189 -15.32 -0.33 -21.47
C GLN A 189 -14.68 -0.77 -20.16
N GLU A 190 -13.50 -0.26 -19.85
CA GLU A 190 -12.77 -0.50 -18.60
C GLU A 190 -13.45 0.25 -17.46
N LEU A 191 -13.71 1.56 -17.63
CA LEU A 191 -14.27 2.45 -16.60
C LEU A 191 -15.66 2.02 -16.10
N ASP A 192 -16.44 1.29 -16.89
CA ASP A 192 -17.77 0.80 -16.50
C ASP A 192 -17.75 -0.51 -15.68
N GLN A 193 -16.58 -1.14 -15.53
CA GLN A 193 -16.43 -2.43 -14.87
C GLN A 193 -16.20 -2.30 -13.35
N SER A 194 -16.00 -3.44 -12.69
CA SER A 194 -15.62 -3.53 -11.28
C SER A 194 -14.18 -4.01 -11.15
N GLY A 195 -13.52 -3.67 -10.03
CA GLY A 195 -12.12 -3.98 -9.79
C GLY A 195 -11.17 -2.95 -10.39
N ILE A 196 -11.58 -1.67 -10.45
CA ILE A 196 -10.78 -0.58 -11.02
C ILE A 196 -10.10 0.20 -9.91
N VAL A 197 -8.85 0.61 -10.14
CA VAL A 197 -8.09 1.48 -9.23
C VAL A 197 -7.76 2.80 -9.92
N PHE A 198 -8.02 3.91 -9.22
CA PHE A 198 -7.39 5.21 -9.50
C PHE A 198 -6.31 5.43 -8.46
N PHE A 199 -5.10 5.77 -8.92
CA PHE A 199 -3.96 6.04 -8.05
C PHE A 199 -3.44 7.46 -8.28
N PHE A 200 -3.43 8.26 -7.22
CA PHE A 200 -2.92 9.63 -7.22
C PHE A 200 -1.75 9.73 -6.26
N HIS A 201 -0.56 9.97 -6.81
CA HIS A 201 0.67 10.20 -6.07
C HIS A 201 0.96 11.70 -6.01
N LEU A 202 0.94 12.28 -4.81
CA LEU A 202 1.11 13.72 -4.58
C LEU A 202 2.43 13.97 -3.84
N LEU A 203 3.44 14.47 -4.54
CA LEU A 203 4.84 14.60 -4.09
C LEU A 203 5.13 15.92 -3.34
N GLY A 204 4.26 16.93 -3.46
CA GLY A 204 4.60 18.29 -3.05
C GLY A 204 4.94 18.46 -1.56
N ILE A 205 4.30 17.66 -0.69
CA ILE A 205 4.51 17.70 0.76
C ILE A 205 5.93 17.22 1.12
N ASP A 206 6.36 16.06 0.64
CA ASP A 206 7.72 15.53 0.86
C ASP A 206 8.79 16.52 0.38
N THR A 207 8.65 17.03 -0.85
CA THR A 207 9.62 17.97 -1.42
C THR A 207 9.76 19.24 -0.57
N ASN A 208 8.63 19.73 -0.04
CA ASN A 208 8.63 20.85 0.91
C ASN A 208 9.19 20.47 2.29
N GLY A 209 9.02 19.22 2.73
CA GLY A 209 9.60 18.71 3.96
C GLY A 209 11.12 18.75 3.91
N HIS A 210 11.72 18.26 2.82
CA HIS A 210 13.17 18.34 2.59
C HIS A 210 13.67 19.77 2.53
N SER A 211 13.00 20.60 1.71
CA SER A 211 13.48 21.96 1.38
C SER A 211 13.25 22.97 2.50
N HIS A 212 12.09 22.89 3.17
CA HIS A 212 11.60 23.94 4.07
C HIS A 212 11.34 23.45 5.50
N LYS A 213 11.32 22.13 5.75
CA LYS A 213 11.07 21.47 7.05
C LYS A 213 9.58 21.39 7.43
N PRO A 214 9.15 20.40 8.24
CA PRO A 214 7.72 20.13 8.45
C PRO A 214 6.92 21.15 9.28
N TRP A 215 7.58 22.12 9.90
CA TRP A 215 6.93 23.24 10.59
C TRP A 215 6.82 24.50 9.72
N SER A 216 7.37 24.47 8.51
CA SER A 216 7.36 25.64 7.63
C SER A 216 5.96 25.97 7.12
N PHE A 217 5.77 27.23 6.77
CA PHE A 217 4.57 27.66 6.07
C PHE A 217 4.36 26.89 4.77
N ASN A 218 5.42 26.66 3.99
CA ASN A 218 5.35 25.91 2.72
C ASN A 218 4.83 24.48 2.92
N TYR A 219 5.39 23.73 3.87
CA TYR A 219 4.93 22.36 4.16
C TYR A 219 3.47 22.34 4.59
N LEU A 220 3.10 23.19 5.56
CA LEU A 220 1.76 23.22 6.14
C LEU A 220 0.70 23.74 5.16
N GLN A 221 1.06 24.71 4.30
CA GLN A 221 0.21 25.18 3.21
C GLN A 221 0.03 24.10 2.15
N ASN A 222 1.06 23.29 1.86
CA ASN A 222 0.92 22.20 0.90
C ASN A 222 -0.06 21.12 1.39
N ILE A 223 -0.16 20.86 2.71
CA ILE A 223 -1.19 19.99 3.28
C ILE A 223 -2.60 20.52 2.94
N GLN A 224 -2.82 21.84 3.08
CA GLN A 224 -4.10 22.47 2.71
C GLN A 224 -4.39 22.35 1.22
N ILE A 225 -3.38 22.56 0.37
CA ILE A 225 -3.53 22.40 -1.09
C ILE A 225 -3.90 20.95 -1.44
N VAL A 226 -3.23 19.96 -0.83
CA VAL A 226 -3.55 18.54 -1.03
C VAL A 226 -4.97 18.21 -0.56
N ASP A 227 -5.40 18.72 0.59
CA ASP A 227 -6.78 18.55 1.09
C ASP A 227 -7.83 19.09 0.09
N GLU A 228 -7.57 20.25 -0.51
CA GLU A 228 -8.43 20.80 -1.57
C GLU A 228 -8.38 19.99 -2.87
N ILE A 229 -7.21 19.48 -3.27
CA ILE A 229 -7.06 18.59 -4.43
C ILE A 229 -7.90 17.34 -4.21
N VAL A 230 -7.80 16.71 -3.03
CA VAL A 230 -8.59 15.52 -2.67
C VAL A 230 -10.08 15.81 -2.80
N GLN A 231 -10.55 16.96 -2.30
CA GLN A 231 -11.95 17.37 -2.47
C GLN A 231 -12.37 17.45 -3.93
N ARG A 232 -11.54 18.08 -4.79
CA ARG A 232 -11.84 18.24 -6.22
C ARG A 232 -11.79 16.90 -6.97
N LEU A 233 -10.84 16.01 -6.64
CA LEU A 233 -10.78 14.66 -7.18
C LEU A 233 -12.03 13.85 -6.85
N VAL A 234 -12.49 13.90 -5.59
CA VAL A 234 -13.73 13.24 -5.16
C VAL A 234 -14.93 13.77 -5.97
N ILE A 235 -15.06 15.10 -6.10
CA ILE A 235 -16.15 15.71 -6.88
C ILE A 235 -16.13 15.24 -8.34
N LEU A 236 -14.96 15.21 -8.98
CA LEU A 236 -14.81 14.76 -10.37
C LEU A 236 -15.21 13.31 -10.55
N ILE A 237 -14.75 12.42 -9.67
CA ILE A 237 -15.03 10.98 -9.74
C ILE A 237 -16.51 10.72 -9.48
N GLU A 238 -17.06 11.29 -8.41
CA GLU A 238 -18.47 11.09 -8.08
C GLU A 238 -19.39 11.66 -9.18
N SER A 239 -19.05 12.81 -9.76
CA SER A 239 -19.82 13.38 -10.89
C SER A 239 -19.74 12.50 -12.14
N TYR A 240 -18.54 11.98 -12.48
CA TYR A 240 -18.36 11.10 -13.64
C TYR A 240 -19.21 9.83 -13.54
N TYR A 241 -19.27 9.24 -12.35
CA TYR A 241 -20.09 8.05 -12.08
C TYR A 241 -21.52 8.36 -11.63
N SER A 242 -21.98 9.61 -11.78
CA SER A 242 -23.35 10.04 -11.42
C SER A 242 -23.74 9.67 -9.98
N HIS A 243 -22.78 9.74 -9.05
CA HIS A 243 -22.97 9.44 -7.63
C HIS A 243 -23.54 8.04 -7.36
N ASP A 244 -23.08 7.02 -8.07
CA ASP A 244 -23.56 5.63 -7.95
C ASP A 244 -23.26 4.96 -6.59
N GLN A 245 -22.51 5.62 -5.71
CA GLN A 245 -22.08 5.12 -4.39
C GLN A 245 -21.29 3.80 -4.46
N LYS A 246 -20.55 3.57 -5.55
CA LYS A 246 -19.69 2.40 -5.77
C LYS A 246 -18.19 2.66 -5.67
N THR A 247 -17.79 3.85 -5.22
CA THR A 247 -16.40 4.25 -4.98
C THR A 247 -16.02 4.07 -3.51
N THR A 248 -14.86 3.46 -3.24
CA THR A 248 -14.17 3.64 -1.96
C THR A 248 -12.96 4.54 -2.17
N TYR A 249 -12.65 5.35 -1.18
CA TYR A 249 -11.51 6.24 -1.16
C TYR A 249 -10.61 5.89 0.01
N LEU A 250 -9.30 5.78 -0.26
CA LEU A 250 -8.25 5.57 0.72
C LEU A 250 -7.23 6.70 0.58
N PHE A 251 -7.12 7.55 1.60
CA PHE A 251 -6.10 8.60 1.71
C PHE A 251 -5.07 8.18 2.75
N THR A 252 -3.78 8.25 2.40
CA THR A 252 -2.68 7.94 3.34
C THR A 252 -1.36 8.61 2.94
N SER A 253 -0.28 8.28 3.65
CA SER A 253 1.10 8.61 3.30
C SER A 253 1.97 7.36 3.38
N ASP A 254 3.02 7.33 2.57
CA ASP A 254 4.06 6.31 2.54
C ASP A 254 5.02 6.43 3.73
N HIS A 255 5.42 7.65 4.09
CA HIS A 255 6.14 7.99 5.30
C HIS A 255 5.81 9.40 5.79
N GLY A 256 6.36 9.78 6.94
CA GLY A 256 6.39 11.14 7.44
C GLY A 256 7.73 11.82 7.17
N MET A 257 8.18 12.67 8.09
CA MET A 257 9.38 13.46 7.93
C MET A 257 9.90 13.91 9.29
N THR A 258 11.19 13.72 9.55
CA THR A 258 11.82 14.28 10.74
C THR A 258 11.71 15.80 10.76
N ASP A 259 11.83 16.35 11.95
CA ASP A 259 11.99 17.77 12.19
C ASP A 259 13.08 18.41 11.31
N TRP A 260 14.18 17.70 11.04
CA TRP A 260 15.26 18.18 10.18
C TRP A 260 14.98 18.06 8.68
N GLY A 261 13.77 17.67 8.27
CA GLY A 261 13.41 17.53 6.86
C GLY A 261 14.25 16.45 6.20
N SER A 262 14.33 15.30 6.86
CA SER A 262 14.93 14.05 6.39
C SER A 262 13.99 12.91 6.76
N HIS A 263 14.08 11.81 6.04
CA HIS A 263 13.44 10.54 6.39
C HIS A 263 14.41 9.37 6.11
N GLY A 264 13.95 8.12 6.25
CA GLY A 264 14.72 6.89 6.06
C GLY A 264 15.01 6.11 7.36
N SER A 265 14.70 6.70 8.52
CA SER A 265 14.92 6.17 9.86
C SER A 265 13.60 5.82 10.57
N GLY A 266 13.69 5.41 11.84
CA GLY A 266 12.56 4.86 12.60
C GLY A 266 11.93 5.82 13.60
N ASP A 267 12.09 7.14 13.45
CA ASP A 267 11.42 8.10 14.33
C ASP A 267 9.90 8.10 14.09
N ASP A 268 9.11 8.29 15.15
CA ASP A 268 7.64 8.34 15.06
C ASP A 268 7.15 9.41 14.05
N THR A 269 7.90 10.51 13.90
CA THR A 269 7.58 11.54 12.90
C THR A 269 7.79 11.06 11.46
N GLU A 270 8.55 9.99 11.25
CA GLU A 270 8.76 9.33 9.95
C GLU A 270 7.82 8.11 9.80
N THR A 271 7.55 7.38 10.87
CA THR A 271 6.84 6.10 10.80
C THR A 271 5.33 6.20 10.95
N LEU A 272 4.80 7.26 11.57
CA LEU A 272 3.37 7.44 11.77
C LEU A 272 2.76 8.28 10.62
N THR A 273 2.00 7.61 9.77
CA THR A 273 1.28 8.25 8.66
C THR A 273 -0.24 8.26 8.90
N PRO A 274 -0.96 9.27 8.38
CA PRO A 274 -2.42 9.27 8.49
C PRO A 274 -3.02 8.18 7.59
N VAL A 275 -4.17 7.64 8.00
CA VAL A 275 -5.02 6.84 7.12
C VAL A 275 -6.47 7.30 7.28
N VAL A 276 -7.17 7.48 6.16
CA VAL A 276 -8.60 7.80 6.10
C VAL A 276 -9.24 6.98 4.98
N LEU A 277 -10.28 6.22 5.32
CA LEU A 277 -11.02 5.36 4.41
C LEU A 277 -12.51 5.70 4.48
N TRP A 278 -13.14 5.95 3.33
CA TRP A 278 -14.57 6.31 3.27
C TRP A 278 -15.21 5.89 1.94
N GLY A 279 -16.54 6.01 1.88
CA GLY A 279 -17.33 5.66 0.70
C GLY A 279 -17.93 4.26 0.76
N SER A 280 -18.04 3.62 -0.39
CA SER A 280 -18.65 2.30 -0.55
C SER A 280 -17.95 1.26 0.34
N GLY A 281 -18.73 0.35 0.92
CA GLY A 281 -18.24 -0.65 1.88
C GLY A 281 -17.93 -0.14 3.30
N ILE A 282 -17.94 1.18 3.54
CA ILE A 282 -17.66 1.76 4.86
C ILE A 282 -18.97 2.18 5.53
N HIS A 283 -19.42 1.38 6.50
CA HIS A 283 -20.75 1.53 7.09
C HIS A 283 -20.77 2.21 8.45
N GLN A 284 -19.64 2.25 9.16
CA GLN A 284 -19.55 2.84 10.50
C GLN A 284 -18.32 3.73 10.62
N THR A 285 -18.45 4.73 11.50
CA THR A 285 -17.31 5.55 11.87
C THR A 285 -16.43 4.81 12.89
N ARG A 286 -15.13 4.71 12.60
CA ARG A 286 -14.09 4.25 13.52
C ARG A 286 -12.94 5.25 13.49
N LYS A 287 -12.56 5.77 14.65
CA LYS A 287 -11.47 6.74 14.78
C LYS A 287 -10.37 6.15 15.66
N ASN A 288 -9.15 6.66 15.50
CA ASN A 288 -7.97 6.24 16.26
C ASN A 288 -7.65 4.75 16.06
N ILE A 289 -7.84 4.26 14.83
CA ILE A 289 -7.37 2.92 14.47
C ILE A 289 -5.85 2.91 14.36
N HIS A 290 -5.24 1.74 14.51
CA HIS A 290 -3.82 1.55 14.29
C HIS A 290 -3.67 0.32 13.38
N VAL A 291 -3.08 0.51 12.20
CA VAL A 291 -2.82 -0.56 11.23
C VAL A 291 -1.37 -0.55 10.82
N GLU A 292 -0.82 -1.72 10.51
CA GLU A 292 0.47 -1.77 9.84
C GLU A 292 0.28 -1.33 8.39
N GLN A 293 1.25 -0.61 7.81
CA GLN A 293 1.10 -0.10 6.44
C GLN A 293 0.87 -1.22 5.40
N ALA A 294 1.44 -2.41 5.64
CA ALA A 294 1.23 -3.59 4.81
C ALA A 294 -0.22 -4.12 4.84
N ASP A 295 -0.99 -3.84 5.89
CA ASP A 295 -2.38 -4.27 6.04
C ASP A 295 -3.33 -3.52 5.08
N LEU A 296 -2.88 -2.39 4.53
CA LEU A 296 -3.64 -1.65 3.52
C LEU A 296 -3.78 -2.46 2.21
N CYS A 297 -2.80 -3.28 1.87
CA CYS A 297 -2.84 -4.14 0.69
C CYS A 297 -4.01 -5.15 0.70
N PRO A 298 -4.14 -6.05 1.70
CA PRO A 298 -5.28 -6.96 1.77
C PRO A 298 -6.60 -6.23 2.00
N LEU A 299 -6.60 -5.06 2.66
CA LEU A 299 -7.79 -4.22 2.78
C LEU A 299 -8.30 -3.75 1.41
N MET A 300 -7.41 -3.22 0.56
CA MET A 300 -7.75 -2.82 -0.81
C MET A 300 -8.21 -4.00 -1.67
N ALA A 301 -7.53 -5.15 -1.57
CA ALA A 301 -7.92 -6.35 -2.28
C ALA A 301 -9.34 -6.82 -1.88
N TYR A 302 -9.67 -6.80 -0.58
CA TYR A 302 -11.00 -7.14 -0.08
C TYR A 302 -12.08 -6.17 -0.58
N LEU A 303 -11.85 -4.86 -0.49
CA LEU A 303 -12.81 -3.84 -0.92
C LEU A 303 -13.20 -3.96 -2.40
N LEU A 304 -12.28 -4.47 -3.23
CA LEU A 304 -12.49 -4.70 -4.66
C LEU A 304 -12.79 -6.17 -5.02
N GLY A 305 -12.78 -7.10 -4.07
CA GLY A 305 -13.00 -8.54 -4.34
C GLY A 305 -11.92 -9.17 -5.21
N LEU A 306 -10.70 -8.65 -5.13
CA LEU A 306 -9.55 -9.13 -5.88
C LEU A 306 -8.92 -10.35 -5.21
N GLU A 307 -8.04 -11.01 -5.94
CA GLU A 307 -7.07 -11.92 -5.35
C GLU A 307 -6.09 -11.15 -4.47
N TYR A 308 -5.75 -11.72 -3.31
CA TYR A 308 -4.70 -11.15 -2.47
C TYR A 308 -3.36 -11.24 -3.21
N PRO A 309 -2.57 -10.15 -3.26
CA PRO A 309 -1.25 -10.21 -3.83
C PRO A 309 -0.40 -11.28 -3.13
N VAL A 310 0.24 -12.15 -3.91
CA VAL A 310 0.82 -13.39 -3.37
C VAL A 310 2.02 -13.15 -2.46
N ASN A 311 2.65 -11.99 -2.58
CA ASN A 311 3.76 -11.57 -1.73
C ASN A 311 3.32 -10.75 -0.51
N SER A 312 2.02 -10.47 -0.35
CA SER A 312 1.52 -9.65 0.76
C SER A 312 1.63 -10.40 2.08
N VAL A 313 2.31 -9.81 3.06
CA VAL A 313 2.35 -10.26 4.46
C VAL A 313 1.34 -9.53 5.36
N GLY A 314 0.54 -8.63 4.76
CA GLY A 314 -0.47 -7.87 5.48
C GLY A 314 -1.64 -8.74 5.97
N GLN A 315 -2.23 -8.31 7.08
CA GLN A 315 -3.43 -8.91 7.66
C GLN A 315 -4.65 -8.04 7.36
N LEU A 316 -5.75 -8.64 6.90
CA LEU A 316 -6.99 -7.89 6.71
C LEU A 316 -7.48 -7.35 8.06
N PRO A 317 -7.64 -6.03 8.25
CA PRO A 317 -7.94 -5.43 9.55
C PRO A 317 -9.45 -5.51 9.87
N VAL A 318 -9.93 -6.74 10.11
CA VAL A 318 -11.36 -7.06 10.31
C VAL A 318 -12.01 -6.31 11.47
N ASP A 319 -11.25 -5.97 12.50
CA ASP A 319 -11.74 -5.28 13.71
C ASP A 319 -12.28 -3.87 13.40
N TYR A 320 -11.85 -3.28 12.29
CA TYR A 320 -12.28 -1.96 11.86
C TYR A 320 -13.39 -1.99 10.81
N LEU A 321 -13.69 -3.16 10.25
CA LEU A 321 -14.68 -3.35 9.19
C LEU A 321 -16.03 -3.81 9.75
N TYR A 322 -17.12 -3.21 9.28
CA TYR A 322 -18.48 -3.51 9.72
C TYR A 322 -19.44 -3.58 8.52
N PRO A 323 -20.45 -4.47 8.53
CA PRO A 323 -20.68 -5.53 9.51
C PRO A 323 -19.62 -6.62 9.42
N THR A 324 -19.31 -7.24 10.57
CA THR A 324 -18.54 -8.48 10.59
C THR A 324 -19.48 -9.62 10.22
N ASP A 325 -19.68 -9.80 8.92
CA ASP A 325 -20.56 -10.81 8.35
C ASP A 325 -19.78 -12.03 7.83
N GLU A 326 -20.51 -13.03 7.33
CA GLU A 326 -19.94 -14.25 6.76
C GLU A 326 -18.99 -13.96 5.59
N HIS A 327 -19.22 -12.89 4.82
CA HIS A 327 -18.37 -12.52 3.69
C HIS A 327 -17.04 -11.96 4.15
N LEU A 328 -17.03 -11.07 5.15
CA LEU A 328 -15.81 -10.54 5.74
C LEU A 328 -15.00 -11.66 6.41
N LEU A 329 -15.65 -12.55 7.15
CA LEU A 329 -14.96 -13.67 7.81
C LEU A 329 -14.36 -14.67 6.81
N LYS A 330 -15.07 -14.95 5.70
CA LYS A 330 -14.52 -15.73 4.60
C LYS A 330 -13.31 -15.03 3.99
N ALA A 331 -13.39 -13.73 3.73
CA ALA A 331 -12.26 -12.97 3.20
C ALA A 331 -11.04 -13.03 4.13
N TYR A 332 -11.26 -12.92 5.45
CA TYR A 332 -10.20 -13.07 6.44
C TYR A 332 -9.56 -14.46 6.40
N LEU A 333 -10.37 -15.52 6.27
CA LEU A 333 -9.85 -16.87 6.11
C LEU A 333 -9.03 -17.03 4.82
N GLN A 334 -9.44 -16.39 3.72
CA GLN A 334 -8.69 -16.40 2.46
C GLN A 334 -7.38 -15.61 2.57
N ASN A 335 -7.35 -14.51 3.32
CA ASN A 335 -6.11 -13.78 3.62
C ASN A 335 -5.15 -14.67 4.43
N ALA A 336 -5.65 -15.38 5.45
CA ALA A 336 -4.85 -16.34 6.22
C ALA A 336 -4.31 -17.48 5.35
N ARG A 337 -5.09 -17.99 4.38
CA ARG A 337 -4.60 -18.97 3.39
C ARG A 337 -3.48 -18.40 2.53
N GLN A 338 -3.62 -17.17 2.03
CA GLN A 338 -2.57 -16.53 1.23
C GLN A 338 -1.25 -16.38 2.00
N LEU A 339 -1.32 -16.05 3.30
CA LEU A 339 -0.15 -15.99 4.17
C LEU A 339 0.47 -17.38 4.37
N LEU A 340 -0.35 -18.44 4.48
CA LEU A 340 0.14 -19.81 4.62
C LEU A 340 0.87 -20.30 3.36
N GLU A 341 0.41 -19.94 2.16
CA GLU A 341 1.10 -20.29 0.90
C GLU A 341 2.57 -19.81 0.89
N GLN A 342 2.83 -18.62 1.43
CA GLN A 342 4.19 -18.09 1.58
C GLN A 342 5.04 -18.95 2.52
N VAL A 343 4.47 -19.33 3.67
CA VAL A 343 5.14 -20.22 4.63
C VAL A 343 5.48 -21.56 3.99
N HIS A 344 4.58 -22.13 3.18
CA HIS A 344 4.83 -23.38 2.47
C HIS A 344 5.96 -23.28 1.46
N VAL A 345 5.98 -22.24 0.63
CA VAL A 345 7.05 -22.04 -0.36
C VAL A 345 8.39 -21.78 0.33
N GLN A 346 8.43 -20.91 1.34
CA GLN A 346 9.65 -20.65 2.12
C GLN A 346 10.16 -21.91 2.83
N LYS A 347 9.26 -22.73 3.41
CA LYS A 347 9.60 -24.04 4.00
C LYS A 347 10.27 -24.95 2.97
N GLN A 348 9.72 -25.06 1.76
CA GLN A 348 10.30 -25.88 0.69
C GLN A 348 11.67 -25.36 0.22
N GLU A 349 11.86 -24.04 0.13
CA GLU A 349 13.14 -23.44 -0.23
C GLU A 349 14.20 -23.68 0.85
N LEU A 350 13.84 -23.49 2.13
CA LEU A 350 14.73 -23.78 3.26
C LEU A 350 15.10 -25.26 3.34
N MET A 351 14.17 -26.18 3.08
CA MET A 351 14.43 -27.61 3.04
C MET A 351 15.44 -28.00 1.95
N LYS A 352 15.46 -27.29 0.81
CA LYS A 352 16.45 -27.51 -0.26
C LYS A 352 17.82 -26.94 0.09
N ARG A 353 17.87 -25.84 0.86
CA ARG A 353 19.09 -25.10 1.18
C ARG A 353 19.83 -25.64 2.41
N LEU A 354 19.10 -26.07 3.44
CA LEU A 354 19.67 -26.45 4.74
C LEU A 354 20.02 -27.94 4.79
N ILE A 355 21.22 -28.23 5.29
CA ILE A 355 21.72 -29.61 5.46
C ILE A 355 20.89 -30.38 6.50
N ASN A 356 20.48 -29.72 7.58
CA ASN A 356 19.67 -30.28 8.67
C ASN A 356 18.44 -29.40 8.94
N PHE A 357 17.44 -29.47 8.08
CA PHE A 357 16.16 -28.80 8.31
C PHE A 357 15.40 -29.48 9.46
N LYS A 358 14.90 -28.69 10.41
CA LYS A 358 14.05 -29.17 11.50
C LYS A 358 12.70 -28.47 11.42
N ILE A 359 11.64 -29.25 11.24
CA ILE A 359 10.26 -28.73 11.27
C ILE A 359 9.97 -28.14 12.64
N TYR A 360 9.34 -26.96 12.65
CA TYR A 360 8.82 -26.38 13.87
C TYR A 360 7.62 -27.23 14.36
N PRO A 361 7.62 -27.78 15.58
CA PRO A 361 6.64 -28.78 15.99
C PRO A 361 5.18 -28.36 15.96
N LEU A 362 4.88 -27.05 15.94
CA LEU A 362 3.52 -26.50 15.89
C LEU A 362 3.04 -26.15 14.46
N LEU A 363 3.86 -26.41 13.45
CA LEU A 363 3.56 -26.17 12.03
C LEU A 363 3.66 -27.50 11.27
N THR A 364 2.79 -28.44 11.64
CA THR A 364 2.63 -29.70 10.91
C THR A 364 1.48 -29.59 9.92
N ASP A 365 1.61 -30.28 8.78
CA ASP A 365 0.60 -30.23 7.71
C ASP A 365 -0.77 -30.77 8.21
N ASP A 366 -0.78 -31.67 9.20
CA ASP A 366 -2.00 -32.19 9.83
C ASP A 366 -2.71 -31.13 10.67
N ASP A 367 -1.98 -30.36 11.48
CA ASP A 367 -2.54 -29.29 12.32
C ASP A 367 -3.17 -28.18 11.47
N GLU A 368 -2.52 -27.82 10.36
CA GLU A 368 -3.00 -26.83 9.40
C GLU A 368 -4.30 -27.29 8.73
N ASN A 369 -4.33 -28.53 8.21
CA ASN A 369 -5.53 -29.09 7.58
C ASN A 369 -6.71 -29.19 8.54
N ILE A 370 -6.45 -29.57 9.80
CA ILE A 370 -7.47 -29.61 10.84
C ILE A 370 -8.02 -28.20 11.10
N PHE A 371 -7.16 -27.20 11.26
CA PHE A 371 -7.56 -25.82 11.51
C PHE A 371 -8.46 -25.28 10.39
N PHE A 372 -8.03 -25.35 9.14
CA PHE A 372 -8.82 -24.81 8.02
C PHE A 372 -10.12 -25.58 7.79
N THR A 373 -10.13 -26.90 8.01
CA THR A 373 -11.36 -27.72 7.93
C THR A 373 -12.36 -27.31 9.02
N GLN A 374 -11.88 -27.06 10.24
CA GLN A 374 -12.72 -26.59 11.35
C GLN A 374 -13.28 -25.19 11.05
N MET A 375 -12.45 -24.26 10.56
CA MET A 375 -12.88 -22.91 10.20
C MET A 375 -13.92 -22.92 9.08
N ASP A 376 -13.69 -23.69 8.01
CA ASP A 376 -14.67 -23.84 6.92
C ASP A 376 -16.00 -24.43 7.41
N ARG A 377 -15.94 -25.36 8.37
CA ARG A 377 -17.14 -25.94 8.98
C ARG A 377 -17.91 -24.90 9.79
N LEU A 378 -17.23 -24.11 10.64
CA LEU A 378 -17.84 -23.05 11.44
C LEU A 378 -18.53 -22.01 10.56
N LEU A 379 -17.89 -21.61 9.46
CA LEU A 379 -18.46 -20.67 8.49
C LEU A 379 -19.70 -21.23 7.79
N LYS A 380 -19.74 -22.54 7.50
CA LYS A 380 -20.89 -23.19 6.84
C LYS A 380 -22.07 -23.44 7.77
N THR A 381 -21.82 -23.72 9.05
CA THR A 381 -22.90 -24.07 9.99
C THR A 381 -23.57 -22.86 10.62
N GLY A 382 -23.00 -21.66 10.48
CA GLY A 382 -23.38 -20.48 11.26
C GLY A 382 -22.98 -20.69 12.72
N GLY A 383 -22.15 -19.80 13.26
CA GLY A 383 -21.83 -19.79 14.69
C GLY A 383 -23.07 -19.64 15.55
#